data_AF-A0A523Q7I4-F1
#
_entry.id   AF-A0A523Q7I4-F1
#
_cell.length_a   1.000
_cell.length_b   1.000
_cell.length_c   1.000
_cell.angle_alpha   90.00
_cell.angle_beta   90.00
_cell.angle_gamma   90.00
#
_symmetry.space_group_name_H-M   'P 1'
#
loop_
_entity.id
_entity.type
_entity.pdbx_description
1 polymer ?
#
loop_
_entity_poly.entity_id
_entity_poly.type
_entity_poly.pdbx_seq_one_letter_code
_entity_poly.pdbx_strand_id
1 'polypeptide(L)'
;MLHVPIHQAPPACAACGGVMHFSPAEGRLRCVACGGGLAREAASDAALSTALAEQDYERYLALRAGDEPSMAPQVVSCPQCGAQTHFEAHVVAAPCAFCRSPLAATAAQTVRQIQPKAMAPFTVDDAAARQLFKQWLQGSRRGSPAV
;
A
#
# COMPACT_ATOMS: atom_id res chain seq x y z
N MET A 1 11.40 3.81 5.40
CA MET A 1 10.13 3.63 4.66
C MET A 1 9.75 2.18 4.76
N LEU A 2 8.73 1.83 5.56
CA LEU A 2 8.28 0.45 5.66
C LEU A 2 7.45 0.13 4.41
N HIS A 3 8.10 -0.45 3.41
CA HIS A 3 7.41 -1.23 2.39
C HIS A 3 6.83 -2.43 3.14
N VAL A 4 5.52 -2.44 3.39
CA VAL A 4 4.81 -3.62 3.89
C VAL A 4 4.19 -4.29 2.66
N PRO A 5 4.95 -5.14 1.94
CA PRO A 5 4.40 -5.91 0.84
C PRO A 5 3.24 -6.75 1.37
N ILE A 6 2.23 -6.91 0.52
CA ILE A 6 0.93 -7.55 0.81
C ILE A 6 1.09 -9.05 1.18
N HIS A 7 2.31 -9.58 1.06
CA HIS A 7 2.71 -10.95 1.37
C HIS A 7 3.62 -11.10 2.60
N GLN A 8 3.98 -10.01 3.30
CA GLN A 8 4.73 -10.12 4.55
C GLN A 8 3.80 -10.40 5.74
N ALA A 9 4.22 -11.34 6.59
CA ALA A 9 3.56 -11.61 7.86
C ALA A 9 3.56 -10.33 8.71
N PRO A 10 2.43 -10.01 9.37
CA PRO A 10 2.36 -8.83 10.23
C PRO A 10 3.41 -8.93 11.35
N PRO A 11 4.02 -7.80 11.75
CA PRO A 11 5.12 -7.82 12.70
C PRO A 11 4.69 -8.44 14.04
N ALA A 12 5.60 -9.20 14.66
CA ALA A 12 5.37 -9.84 15.95
C ALA A 12 5.65 -8.87 17.11
N CYS A 13 4.83 -8.94 18.16
CA CYS A 13 5.00 -8.14 19.36
C CYS A 13 6.24 -8.59 20.14
N ALA A 14 7.15 -7.67 20.45
CA ALA A 14 8.34 -7.98 21.25
C ALA A 14 8.03 -8.46 22.68
N ALA A 15 6.88 -8.07 23.24
CA ALA A 15 6.51 -8.41 24.62
C ALA A 15 5.82 -9.77 24.77
N CYS A 16 5.06 -10.23 23.76
CA CYS A 16 4.26 -11.46 23.88
C CYS A 16 4.23 -12.35 22.62
N GLY A 17 4.91 -11.96 21.54
CA GLY A 17 4.90 -12.68 20.27
C GLY A 17 3.60 -12.57 19.46
N GLY A 18 2.58 -11.89 19.97
CA GLY A 18 1.30 -11.71 19.28
C GLY A 18 1.40 -10.82 18.04
N VAL A 19 0.42 -10.97 17.14
CA VAL A 19 0.35 -10.19 15.89
C VAL A 19 0.10 -8.70 16.17
N MET A 20 0.81 -7.82 15.47
CA MET A 20 0.64 -6.36 15.55
C MET A 20 -0.16 -5.82 14.37
N HIS A 21 -1.20 -5.03 14.65
CA HIS A 21 -2.01 -4.34 13.64
C HIS A 21 -1.83 -2.83 13.74
N PHE A 22 -1.92 -2.11 12.63
CA PHE A 22 -1.95 -0.65 12.65
C PHE A 22 -3.28 -0.15 13.22
N SER A 23 -3.22 0.74 14.21
CA SER A 23 -4.36 1.43 14.82
C SER A 23 -4.46 2.85 14.22
N PRO A 24 -5.44 3.14 13.33
CA PRO A 24 -5.66 4.47 12.78
C PRO A 24 -5.88 5.54 13.86
N ALA A 25 -6.63 5.18 14.91
CA ALA A 25 -6.94 6.08 16.02
C ALA A 25 -5.71 6.51 16.81
N GLU A 26 -4.72 5.63 16.94
CA GLU A 26 -3.51 5.90 17.74
C GLU A 26 -2.27 6.21 16.87
N GLY A 27 -2.39 6.09 15.54
CA GLY A 27 -1.30 6.29 14.59
C GLY A 27 -0.10 5.35 14.78
N ARG A 28 -0.30 4.19 15.43
CA ARG A 28 0.76 3.27 15.86
C ARG A 28 0.37 1.80 15.68
N LEU A 29 1.36 0.90 15.76
CA LEU A 29 1.10 -0.54 15.76
C LEU A 29 0.65 -0.97 17.17
N ARG A 30 -0.42 -1.76 17.25
CA ARG A 30 -0.99 -2.30 18.49
C ARG A 30 -1.07 -3.82 18.42
N CYS A 31 -0.64 -4.49 19.47
CA CYS A 31 -0.76 -5.93 19.60
C CYS A 31 -2.21 -6.32 19.84
N VAL A 32 -2.73 -7.26 19.06
CA VAL A 32 -4.10 -7.77 19.23
C VAL A 32 -4.26 -8.67 20.45
N ALA A 33 -3.15 -9.22 20.98
CA ALA A 33 -3.16 -10.15 22.11
C ALA A 33 -3.02 -9.46 23.47
N CYS A 34 -1.98 -8.63 23.66
CA CYS A 34 -1.72 -7.98 24.95
C CYS A 34 -2.02 -6.47 24.98
N GLY A 35 -2.36 -5.87 23.83
CA GLY A 35 -2.60 -4.44 23.71
C GLY A 35 -1.34 -3.55 23.70
N GLY A 36 -0.14 -4.14 23.79
CA GLY A 36 1.12 -3.41 23.73
C GLY A 36 1.27 -2.59 22.43
N GLY A 37 1.76 -1.35 22.56
CA GLY A 37 1.92 -0.43 21.44
C GLY A 37 3.39 -0.30 21.01
N LEU A 38 3.63 -0.26 19.71
CA LEU A 38 4.90 0.13 19.12
C LEU A 38 4.67 1.41 18.30
N ALA A 39 5.34 2.49 18.69
CA ALA A 39 5.32 3.73 17.93
C ALA A 39 5.86 3.47 16.52
N ARG A 40 5.24 4.09 15.52
CA ARG A 40 5.83 4.13 14.18
C ARG A 40 7.09 5.00 14.25
N GLU A 41 8.12 4.61 13.52
CA GLU A 41 9.24 5.49 13.21
C GLU A 41 8.69 6.70 12.45
N ALA A 42 8.52 7.82 13.16
CA ALA A 42 8.08 9.05 12.54
C ALA A 42 9.23 9.57 11.66
N ALA A 43 8.93 9.88 10.39
CA ALA A 43 9.83 10.70 9.61
C ALA A 43 9.97 12.07 10.31
N SER A 44 11.16 12.65 10.29
CA SER A 44 11.34 14.02 10.79
C SER A 44 10.49 15.00 9.98
N ASP A 45 10.09 16.12 10.59
CA ASP A 45 9.29 17.14 9.90
C ASP A 45 9.96 17.62 8.61
N ALA A 46 11.29 17.75 8.61
CA ALA A 46 12.08 18.09 7.43
C ALA A 46 11.99 17.02 6.32
N ALA A 47 12.06 15.73 6.69
CA ALA A 47 11.92 14.63 5.74
C ALA A 47 10.49 14.56 5.17
N LEU A 48 9.48 14.81 6.00
CA LEU A 48 8.08 14.83 5.57
C LEU A 48 7.80 16.00 4.63
N SER A 49 8.26 17.21 4.98
CA SER A 49 8.12 18.40 4.14
C SER A 49 8.77 18.21 2.77
N THR A 50 9.95 17.61 2.72
CA THR A 50 10.64 17.30 1.46
C THR A 50 9.89 16.26 0.63
N ALA A 51 9.42 15.18 1.26
CA ALA A 51 8.71 14.10 0.58
C ALA A 51 7.34 14.53 0.04
N LEU A 52 6.66 15.44 0.74
CA LEU A 52 5.32 15.96 0.38
C LEU A 52 5.37 17.31 -0.35
N ALA A 53 6.55 17.81 -0.70
CA ALA A 53 6.69 19.05 -1.44
C ALA A 53 5.98 18.95 -2.81
N GLU A 54 5.00 19.83 -3.00
CA GLU A 54 4.25 19.96 -4.24
C GLU A 54 5.22 20.25 -5.40
N GLN A 55 4.95 19.65 -6.56
CA GLN A 55 5.75 19.81 -7.76
C GLN A 55 4.89 20.45 -8.83
N ASP A 56 5.37 21.54 -9.43
CA ASP A 56 4.77 22.11 -10.62
C ASP A 56 4.85 21.09 -11.76
N TYR A 57 3.70 20.75 -12.34
CA TYR A 57 3.58 19.66 -13.30
C TYR A 57 4.35 19.93 -14.60
N GLU A 58 4.17 21.11 -15.20
CA GLU A 58 4.79 21.46 -16.48
C GLU A 58 6.31 21.57 -16.35
N ARG A 59 6.79 22.25 -15.29
CA ARG A 59 8.21 22.36 -14.99
C ARG A 59 8.83 21.00 -14.71
N TYR A 60 8.14 20.12 -13.98
CA TYR A 60 8.65 18.79 -13.68
C TYR A 60 8.81 17.96 -14.96
N LEU A 61 7.82 17.97 -15.85
CA LEU A 61 7.91 17.28 -17.14
C LEU A 61 9.07 17.80 -17.98
N ALA A 62 9.21 19.13 -18.08
CA ALA A 62 10.27 19.74 -18.88
C ALA A 62 11.69 19.37 -18.40
N LEU A 63 11.87 19.13 -17.09
CA LEU A 63 13.18 18.86 -16.49
C LEU A 63 13.47 17.38 -16.23
N ARG A 64 12.44 16.54 -16.02
CA ARG A 64 12.58 15.20 -15.43
C ARG A 64 11.82 14.10 -16.15
N ALA A 65 11.08 14.39 -17.22
CA ALA A 65 10.35 13.36 -17.96
C ALA A 65 11.31 12.25 -18.42
N GLY A 66 11.05 11.01 -17.98
CA GLY A 66 11.88 9.84 -18.28
C GLY A 66 13.04 9.59 -17.31
N ASP A 67 13.39 10.57 -16.46
CA ASP A 67 14.43 10.48 -15.42
C ASP A 67 13.84 10.69 -14.01
N GLU A 68 12.59 10.23 -13.82
CA GLU A 68 11.99 10.14 -12.51
C GLU A 68 12.67 9.04 -11.68
N PRO A 69 12.82 9.23 -10.35
CA PRO A 69 13.16 8.16 -9.44
C PRO A 69 12.24 6.96 -9.68
N SER A 70 12.83 5.84 -10.05
CA SER A 70 12.08 4.66 -10.47
C SER A 70 12.65 3.42 -9.82
N MET A 71 11.79 2.42 -9.70
CA MET A 71 12.09 1.07 -9.26
C MET A 71 11.84 0.11 -10.43
N ALA A 72 12.50 -1.05 -10.37
CA ALA A 72 12.43 -2.08 -11.39
C ALA A 72 11.95 -3.43 -10.80
N PRO A 73 10.75 -3.50 -10.20
CA PRO A 73 10.24 -4.75 -9.63
C PRO A 73 9.97 -5.80 -10.70
N GLN A 74 10.08 -7.07 -10.29
CA GLN A 74 9.60 -8.22 -11.05
C GLN A 74 8.08 -8.30 -10.92
N VAL A 75 7.36 -8.01 -12.01
CA VAL A 75 5.90 -8.02 -12.05
C VAL A 75 5.42 -9.23 -12.83
N VAL A 76 4.50 -9.98 -12.26
CA VAL A 76 3.79 -11.09 -12.89
C VAL A 76 2.37 -10.65 -13.24
N SER A 77 2.01 -10.80 -14.51
CA SER A 77 0.64 -10.57 -15.00
C SER A 77 -0.15 -11.87 -15.03
N CYS A 78 -1.33 -11.87 -14.43
CA CYS A 78 -2.23 -13.03 -14.42
C CYS A 78 -2.91 -13.18 -15.80
N PRO A 79 -2.72 -14.29 -16.53
CA PRO A 79 -3.32 -14.48 -17.86
C PRO A 79 -4.83 -14.74 -17.81
N GLN A 80 -5.39 -15.02 -16.63
CA GLN A 80 -6.83 -15.33 -16.48
C GLN A 80 -7.68 -14.11 -16.15
N CYS A 81 -7.18 -13.18 -15.32
CA CYS A 81 -7.95 -12.01 -14.90
C CYS A 81 -7.27 -10.66 -15.16
N GLY A 82 -6.05 -10.65 -15.69
CA GLY A 82 -5.30 -9.43 -16.02
C GLY A 82 -4.69 -8.69 -14.81
N ALA A 83 -4.84 -9.20 -13.59
CA ALA A 83 -4.23 -8.60 -12.41
C ALA A 83 -2.70 -8.66 -12.48
N GLN A 84 -2.03 -7.62 -11.99
CA GLN A 84 -0.58 -7.55 -11.88
C GLN A 84 -0.17 -7.63 -10.40
N THR A 85 0.84 -8.43 -10.10
CA THR A 85 1.42 -8.54 -8.75
C THR A 85 2.94 -8.64 -8.84
N HIS A 86 3.64 -8.37 -7.75
CA HIS A 86 5.09 -8.61 -7.64
C HIS A 86 5.34 -9.76 -6.66
N PHE A 87 6.43 -10.48 -6.87
CA PHE A 87 6.91 -11.51 -5.95
C PHE A 87 8.08 -11.00 -5.12
N GLU A 88 8.17 -11.48 -3.89
CA GLU A 88 9.37 -11.32 -3.06
C GLU A 88 10.54 -12.09 -3.69
N ALA A 89 11.77 -11.68 -3.39
CA ALA A 89 12.98 -12.20 -4.04
C ALA A 89 13.17 -13.73 -3.94
N HIS A 90 12.53 -14.39 -2.98
CA HIS A 90 12.63 -15.84 -2.74
C HIS A 90 11.32 -16.61 -3.02
N VAL A 91 10.28 -15.94 -3.55
CA VAL A 91 8.99 -16.57 -3.86
C VAL A 91 8.96 -16.94 -5.35
N VAL A 92 8.94 -18.24 -5.63
CA VAL A 92 8.96 -18.78 -7.01
C VAL A 92 7.56 -19.02 -7.59
N ALA A 93 6.54 -19.14 -6.74
CA ALA A 93 5.16 -19.32 -7.15
C ALA A 93 4.20 -18.88 -6.04
N ALA A 94 3.05 -18.33 -6.43
CA ALA A 94 1.98 -17.92 -5.52
C ALA A 94 0.62 -17.96 -6.24
N PRO A 95 -0.50 -18.15 -5.51
CA PRO A 95 -1.83 -18.00 -6.10
C PRO A 95 -2.14 -16.53 -6.38
N CYS A 96 -2.81 -16.24 -7.49
CA CYS A 96 -3.35 -14.90 -7.77
C CYS A 96 -4.32 -14.47 -6.65
N ALA A 97 -4.11 -13.28 -6.09
CA ALA A 97 -4.94 -12.75 -4.99
C ALA A 97 -6.41 -12.50 -5.39
N PHE A 98 -6.70 -12.43 -6.70
CA PHE A 98 -8.02 -12.14 -7.23
C PHE A 98 -8.76 -13.40 -7.67
N CYS A 99 -8.21 -14.13 -8.64
CA CYS A 99 -8.86 -15.29 -9.26
C CYS A 99 -8.26 -16.64 -8.84
N ARG A 100 -7.26 -16.64 -7.95
CA ARG A 100 -6.60 -17.85 -7.40
C ARG A 100 -5.83 -18.71 -8.39
N SER A 101 -5.78 -18.35 -9.68
CA SER A 101 -4.94 -19.03 -10.68
C SER A 101 -3.47 -19.07 -10.23
N PRO A 102 -2.73 -20.17 -10.47
CA PRO A 102 -1.33 -20.27 -10.08
C PRO A 102 -0.48 -19.31 -10.91
N LEU A 103 0.38 -18.54 -10.25
CA LEU A 103 1.34 -17.64 -10.86
C LEU A 103 2.75 -18.15 -10.56
N ALA A 104 3.64 -18.08 -11.55
CA ALA A 104 5.04 -18.52 -11.44
C ALA A 104 5.99 -17.36 -11.74
N ALA A 105 7.11 -17.30 -11.02
CA ALA A 105 8.08 -16.21 -11.12
C ALA A 105 8.76 -16.17 -12.50
N THR A 106 8.79 -17.30 -13.21
CA THR A 106 9.32 -17.41 -14.57
C THR A 106 8.51 -16.60 -15.59
N ALA A 107 7.25 -16.28 -15.28
CA ALA A 107 6.43 -15.37 -16.09
C ALA A 107 6.59 -13.90 -15.68
N ALA A 108 7.44 -13.60 -14.70
CA ALA A 108 7.69 -12.23 -14.27
C ALA A 108 8.50 -11.46 -15.31
N GLN A 109 8.24 -10.16 -15.39
CA GLN A 109 8.98 -9.23 -16.21
C GLN A 109 9.43 -8.05 -15.35
N THR A 110 10.64 -7.57 -15.59
CA THR A 110 11.12 -6.33 -15.00
C THR A 110 10.35 -5.16 -15.61
N VAL A 111 9.60 -4.42 -14.80
CA VAL A 111 8.85 -3.23 -15.26
C VAL A 111 9.39 -2.00 -14.55
N ARG A 112 9.64 -0.92 -15.30
CA ARG A 112 9.95 0.38 -14.72
C ARG A 112 8.70 0.97 -14.07
N GLN A 113 8.74 1.25 -12.78
CA GLN A 113 7.66 1.93 -12.05
C GLN A 113 8.22 3.17 -11.35
N ILE A 114 7.49 4.29 -11.39
CA ILE A 114 7.85 5.51 -10.67
C ILE A 114 7.79 5.22 -9.17
N GLN A 115 8.83 5.62 -8.43
CA GLN A 115 8.89 5.42 -6.99
C GLN A 115 7.94 6.38 -6.27
N PRO A 116 7.01 5.89 -5.42
CA PRO A 116 6.19 6.75 -4.58
C PRO A 116 7.05 7.52 -3.57
N LYS A 117 6.81 8.83 -3.42
CA LYS A 117 7.54 9.67 -2.45
C LYS A 117 7.12 9.42 -1.01
N ALA A 118 5.84 9.12 -0.78
CA ALA A 118 5.27 8.89 0.54
C ALA A 118 3.99 8.05 0.43
N MET A 119 3.60 7.45 1.56
CA MET A 119 2.30 6.79 1.73
C MET A 119 1.55 7.46 2.88
N ALA A 120 0.30 7.85 2.63
CA ALA A 120 -0.57 8.37 3.68
C ALA A 120 -0.98 7.24 4.63
N PRO A 121 -0.92 7.45 5.96
CA PRO A 121 -1.46 6.48 6.90
C PRO A 121 -2.99 6.46 6.83
N PHE A 122 -3.59 5.31 7.12
CA PHE A 122 -5.04 5.22 7.27
C PHE A 122 -5.48 5.99 8.52
N THR A 123 -6.52 6.81 8.38
CA THR A 123 -7.16 7.53 9.50
C THR A 123 -8.53 6.95 9.85
N VAL A 124 -9.08 6.11 8.96
CA VAL A 124 -10.39 5.46 9.10
C VAL A 124 -10.16 4.00 9.42
N ASP A 125 -10.80 3.49 10.46
CA ASP A 125 -10.77 2.07 10.81
C ASP A 125 -11.72 1.24 9.93
N ASP A 126 -11.60 -0.09 10.00
CA ASP A 126 -12.37 -1.02 9.18
C ASP A 126 -13.90 -0.89 9.40
N ALA A 127 -14.34 -0.65 10.64
CA ALA A 127 -15.76 -0.51 10.94
C ALA A 127 -16.34 0.77 10.33
N ALA A 128 -15.63 1.89 10.49
CA ALA A 128 -15.97 3.17 9.89
C ALA A 128 -15.93 3.11 8.36
N ALA A 129 -14.90 2.47 7.78
CA ALA A 129 -14.77 2.28 6.33
C ALA A 129 -15.96 1.49 5.76
N ARG A 130 -16.37 0.39 6.40
CA ARG A 130 -17.57 -0.38 5.99
C ARG A 130 -18.84 0.45 6.05
N GLN A 131 -18.98 1.29 7.07
CA GLN A 131 -20.16 2.14 7.23
C GLN A 131 -20.22 3.23 6.15
N LEU A 132 -19.11 3.93 5.92
CA LEU A 132 -18.98 4.94 4.87
C LEU A 132 -19.27 4.34 3.49
N PHE A 133 -18.75 3.13 3.22
CA PHE A 133 -19.02 2.42 1.98
C PHE A 133 -20.51 2.07 1.81
N LYS A 134 -21.18 1.58 2.85
CA LYS A 134 -22.64 1.33 2.83
C LYS A 134 -23.43 2.60 2.56
N GLN A 135 -23.05 3.72 3.20
CA GLN A 135 -23.69 5.02 2.99
C GLN A 135 -23.52 5.48 1.55
N TRP A 136 -22.31 5.36 0.99
CA TRP A 136 -22.04 5.68 -0.41
C TRP A 136 -22.89 4.83 -1.38
N LEU A 137 -23.06 3.54 -1.13
CA LEU A 137 -23.93 2.66 -1.92
C LEU A 137 -25.42 3.04 -1.84
N GLN A 138 -25.88 3.54 -0.69
CA GLN A 138 -27.26 3.99 -0.50
C GLN A 138 -27.50 5.36 -1.16
N GLY A 139 -26.51 6.25 -1.08
CA GLY A 139 -26.53 7.55 -1.75
C GLY A 139 -26.45 7.44 -3.27
N SER A 140 -25.58 6.58 -3.80
CA SER A 140 -25.42 6.37 -5.26
C SER A 140 -26.61 5.70 -5.93
N ARG A 141 -27.54 5.09 -5.17
CA ARG A 141 -28.83 4.61 -5.68
C ARG A 141 -29.89 5.71 -5.85
N ARG A 142 -29.68 6.90 -5.27
CA ARG A 142 -30.47 8.09 -5.57
C ARG A 142 -29.58 8.99 -6.42
N GLY A 143 -29.82 8.99 -7.73
CA GLY A 143 -29.00 9.73 -8.69
C GLY A 143 -28.57 11.09 -8.16
N SER A 144 -27.25 11.33 -8.14
CA SER A 144 -26.68 12.63 -7.81
C SER A 144 -27.36 13.72 -8.62
N PRO A 145 -27.73 14.88 -8.03
CA PRO A 145 -27.68 16.09 -8.82
C PRO A 145 -26.20 16.32 -9.18
N ALA A 146 -25.97 16.63 -10.45
CA ALA A 146 -24.66 16.95 -10.97
C ALA A 146 -23.97 18.05 -10.14
N VAL A 147 -22.64 17.98 -10.13
CA VAL A 147 -21.74 19.10 -9.81
C VAL A 147 -22.23 20.39 -10.49
#